data_AF-A0A9W9IMA4-F1
#
_entry.id   AF-A0A9W9IMA4-F1
#
_cell.length_a   1.000
_cell.length_b   1.000
_cell.length_c   1.000
_cell.angle_alpha   90.00
_cell.angle_beta   90.00
_cell.angle_gamma   90.00
#
_symmetry.space_group_name_H-M   'P 1'
#
loop_
_entity.id
_entity.type
_entity.pdbx_description
1 polymer ?
#
loop_
_entity_poly.entity_id
_entity_poly.type
_entity_poly.pdbx_seq_one_letter_code
_entity_poly.pdbx_strand_id
1 'polypeptide(L)'
;MQRAICRRIPGLALRSFSSSTVRREIRDVGTLPRRLIPKYQESRGELLSLQWPAPPRNILLVRKDCAPAVTDSLVEFANHITATYPSVAVVLESKTAAEVHSSLSVPVYSASPDDQPTAYHDKVDLTVTLGGDGTILHASSLFATCANVPPVLSFSMGTLGFLSEWKFSEYKRAFREVYMSGAGAGDRIPVLETPSTAQPAQESSMGPTGWSSVRGKSMGATRGAPILMRNRLKVGLFTGDGQETTPLRGKTDQGRGVYVMNELLIHRGKEPHLAVVDIFVGGRFLTEAVVDGIIISTPTGSTAYSLSSGGSIVHPLVPSILLTPICARSLSFRPLVLPSSTPITLRLNEKNRGRELEVSLDGVNLGQGMAVGMEVRVWNEEMRSGQNEWQGGVPSVMRRSMGGEAHEGWVGGLNGLLKFNYPFGE
;
A
#
# COMPACT_ATOMS: atom_id res chain seq x y z
N MET A 1 -23.12 -45.07 75.56
CA MET A 1 -21.86 -45.25 74.80
C MET A 1 -22.25 -45.53 73.35
N GLN A 2 -21.74 -44.94 72.27
CA GLN A 2 -20.79 -43.85 72.00
C GLN A 2 -21.13 -43.40 70.57
N ARG A 3 -21.25 -42.08 70.31
CA ARG A 3 -21.58 -41.52 68.99
C ARG A 3 -20.36 -41.61 68.07
N ALA A 4 -20.52 -42.19 66.87
CA ALA A 4 -19.50 -42.17 65.83
C ALA A 4 -19.54 -40.84 65.06
N ILE A 5 -18.38 -40.19 64.98
CA ILE A 5 -18.16 -38.86 64.41
C ILE A 5 -17.94 -38.98 62.90
N CYS A 6 -18.83 -38.41 62.11
CA CYS A 6 -18.67 -38.27 60.65
C CYS A 6 -17.82 -37.02 60.36
N ARG A 7 -16.55 -37.19 59.97
CA ARG A 7 -15.66 -36.11 59.53
C ARG A 7 -15.98 -35.75 58.07
N ARG A 8 -16.54 -34.56 57.84
CA ARG A 8 -16.62 -33.93 56.51
C ARG A 8 -15.23 -33.46 56.08
N ILE A 9 -14.77 -33.94 54.93
CA ILE A 9 -13.58 -33.42 54.23
C ILE A 9 -14.01 -32.14 53.47
N PRO A 10 -13.37 -30.98 53.65
CA PRO A 10 -13.71 -29.77 52.92
C PRO A 10 -13.03 -29.73 51.54
N GLY A 11 -13.84 -29.49 50.51
CA GLY A 11 -13.51 -28.64 49.36
C GLY A 11 -12.36 -29.06 48.44
N LEU A 12 -12.61 -30.01 47.54
CA LEU A 12 -11.95 -30.01 46.24
C LEU A 12 -12.60 -28.91 45.39
N ALA A 13 -12.06 -27.68 45.47
CA ALA A 13 -12.37 -26.64 44.51
C ALA A 13 -11.88 -27.10 43.13
N LEU A 14 -12.81 -27.56 42.30
CA LEU A 14 -12.60 -27.70 40.86
C LEU A 14 -12.14 -26.35 40.35
N ARG A 15 -10.86 -26.23 40.00
CA ARG A 15 -10.36 -25.08 39.25
C ARG A 15 -11.09 -25.10 37.92
N SER A 16 -12.11 -24.25 37.81
CA SER A 16 -12.70 -23.85 36.54
C SER A 16 -11.56 -23.27 35.70
N PHE A 17 -11.09 -24.05 34.72
CA PHE A 17 -10.35 -23.48 33.62
C PHE A 17 -11.34 -22.59 32.89
N SER A 18 -11.22 -21.27 33.08
CA SER A 18 -11.88 -20.29 32.24
C SER A 18 -11.40 -20.54 30.81
N SER A 19 -12.18 -21.28 30.02
CA SER A 19 -12.01 -21.24 28.58
C SER A 19 -12.42 -19.83 28.17
N SER A 20 -11.43 -18.99 27.88
CA SER A 20 -11.71 -17.75 27.18
C SER A 20 -12.38 -18.15 25.87
N THR A 21 -13.67 -17.87 25.74
CA THR A 21 -14.41 -18.07 24.49
C THR A 21 -13.62 -17.41 23.37
N VAL A 22 -13.22 -18.21 22.39
CA VAL A 22 -12.55 -17.72 21.18
C VAL A 22 -13.47 -16.67 20.57
N ARG A 23 -13.10 -15.39 20.65
CA ARG A 23 -13.93 -14.29 20.17
C ARG A 23 -13.82 -14.22 18.65
N ARG A 24 -14.61 -15.07 17.98
CA ARG A 24 -14.79 -15.10 16.52
C ARG A 24 -15.74 -13.99 16.08
N GLU A 25 -15.36 -12.76 16.37
CA GLU A 25 -16.21 -11.59 16.18
C GLU A 25 -15.56 -10.62 15.19
N ILE A 26 -16.38 -10.05 14.31
CA ILE A 26 -15.99 -8.91 13.47
C ILE A 26 -16.33 -7.65 14.24
N ARG A 27 -15.32 -6.82 14.50
CA ARG A 27 -15.47 -5.53 15.20
C ARG A 27 -15.27 -4.37 14.24
N ASP A 28 -15.80 -3.23 14.64
CA ASP A 28 -15.63 -2.00 13.88
C ASP A 28 -14.19 -1.47 14.01
N VAL A 29 -13.58 -1.12 12.86
CA VAL A 29 -12.24 -0.53 12.77
C VAL A 29 -12.16 0.83 13.48
N GLY A 30 -13.29 1.53 13.63
CA GLY A 30 -13.40 2.78 14.39
C GLY A 30 -12.95 2.67 15.85
N THR A 31 -13.08 1.47 16.44
CA THR A 31 -12.69 1.19 17.84
C THR A 31 -11.18 1.09 18.07
N LEU A 32 -10.39 0.92 17.00
CA LEU A 32 -8.93 0.83 17.09
C LEU A 32 -8.30 2.19 17.42
N PRO A 33 -7.11 2.22 18.04
CA PRO A 33 -6.41 3.47 18.27
C PRO A 33 -6.05 4.14 16.94
N ARG A 34 -5.80 5.46 16.98
CA ARG A 34 -5.33 6.20 15.80
C ARG A 34 -4.01 5.63 15.28
N ARG A 35 -3.86 5.73 13.96
CA ARG A 35 -2.71 5.29 13.19
C ARG A 35 -1.41 5.90 13.70
N LEU A 36 -0.38 5.08 13.75
CA LEU A 36 1.01 5.46 13.94
C LEU A 36 1.63 5.78 12.57
N ILE A 37 2.07 7.03 12.41
CA ILE A 37 2.77 7.47 11.21
C ILE A 37 4.27 7.19 11.38
N PRO A 38 4.87 6.32 10.56
CA PRO A 38 6.31 6.07 10.62
C PRO A 38 7.11 7.24 10.06
N LYS A 39 8.40 7.30 10.40
CA LYS A 39 9.38 8.18 9.77
C LYS A 39 10.20 7.39 8.75
N TYR A 40 10.59 8.05 7.67
CA TYR A 40 11.45 7.48 6.63
C TYR A 40 12.76 8.24 6.61
N GLN A 41 13.82 7.62 7.11
CA GLN A 41 15.14 8.24 7.20
C GLN A 41 15.96 7.90 5.97
N GLU A 42 16.61 8.89 5.36
CA GLU A 42 17.55 8.65 4.27
C GLU A 42 18.72 7.79 4.78
N SER A 43 19.04 6.73 4.03
CA SER A 43 20.17 5.86 4.33
C SER A 43 21.34 6.19 3.38
N ARG A 44 22.50 5.54 3.53
CA ARG A 44 23.64 5.73 2.62
C ARG A 44 23.38 5.24 1.17
N GLY A 45 22.22 4.64 0.91
CA GLY A 45 21.78 4.21 -0.42
C GLY A 45 20.47 4.89 -0.85
N GLU A 46 19.99 4.52 -2.03
CA GLU A 46 18.78 5.12 -2.63
C GLU A 46 17.46 4.76 -1.92
N LEU A 47 17.49 3.72 -1.06
CA LEU A 47 16.34 3.29 -0.27
C LEU A 47 16.30 4.03 1.07
N LEU A 48 15.08 4.34 1.50
CA LEU A 48 14.81 4.93 2.81
C LEU A 48 14.79 3.83 3.88
N SER A 49 15.02 4.19 5.13
CA SER A 49 14.92 3.30 6.27
C SER A 49 13.66 3.60 7.07
N LEU A 50 12.81 2.60 7.24
CA LEU A 50 11.58 2.69 8.03
C LEU A 50 11.90 2.84 9.53
N GLN A 51 11.27 3.80 10.20
CA GLN A 51 11.44 4.03 11.63
C GLN A 51 10.06 4.18 12.29
N TRP A 52 9.71 3.22 13.14
CA TRP A 52 8.47 3.27 13.90
C TRP A 52 8.65 4.09 15.18
N PRO A 53 7.76 5.07 15.47
CA PRO A 53 7.79 5.78 16.76
C PRO A 53 7.43 4.86 17.95
N ALA A 54 6.59 3.86 17.69
CA ALA A 54 6.17 2.81 18.62
C ALA A 54 5.81 1.56 17.81
N PRO A 55 5.76 0.36 18.43
CA PRO A 55 5.40 -0.87 17.72
C PRO A 55 4.08 -0.72 16.95
N PRO A 56 4.02 -1.08 15.65
CA PRO A 56 2.78 -1.00 14.87
C PRO A 56 1.74 -1.97 15.43
N ARG A 57 0.48 -1.54 15.46
CA ARG A 57 -0.63 -2.27 16.08
C ARG A 57 -1.69 -2.68 15.08
N ASN A 58 -2.05 -1.79 14.17
CA ASN A 58 -3.21 -2.00 13.31
C ASN A 58 -2.74 -2.41 11.91
N ILE A 59 -2.90 -3.70 11.56
CA ILE A 59 -2.31 -4.26 10.35
C ILE A 59 -3.42 -4.69 9.40
N LEU A 60 -3.49 -4.03 8.25
CA LEU A 60 -4.44 -4.35 7.19
C LEU A 60 -3.89 -5.49 6.35
N LEU A 61 -4.66 -6.58 6.22
CA LEU A 61 -4.34 -7.67 5.30
C LEU A 61 -5.25 -7.57 4.08
N VAL A 62 -4.62 -7.44 2.91
CA VAL A 62 -5.29 -7.42 1.61
C VAL A 62 -4.88 -8.67 0.85
N ARG A 63 -5.85 -9.41 0.31
CA ARG A 63 -5.57 -10.64 -0.44
C ARG A 63 -6.12 -10.58 -1.86
N LYS A 64 -5.54 -11.38 -2.75
CA LYS A 64 -6.16 -11.69 -4.04
C LYS A 64 -7.51 -12.39 -3.84
N ASP A 65 -8.51 -11.94 -4.57
CA ASP A 65 -9.85 -12.53 -4.56
C ASP A 65 -9.93 -13.85 -5.34
N CYS A 66 -10.88 -14.69 -4.92
CA CYS A 66 -11.19 -15.97 -5.57
C CYS A 66 -9.98 -16.93 -5.69
N ALA A 67 -9.04 -16.88 -4.75
CA ALA A 67 -7.84 -17.70 -4.73
C ALA A 67 -7.71 -18.43 -3.38
N PRO A 68 -8.23 -19.66 -3.24
CA PRO A 68 -8.29 -20.37 -1.95
C PRO A 68 -6.93 -20.50 -1.24
N ALA A 69 -5.86 -20.81 -1.97
CA ALA A 69 -4.51 -20.92 -1.41
C ALA A 69 -4.01 -19.61 -0.78
N VAL A 70 -4.47 -18.45 -1.29
CA VAL A 70 -4.16 -17.13 -0.73
C VAL A 70 -4.96 -16.89 0.54
N THR A 71 -6.23 -17.32 0.59
CA THR A 71 -7.04 -17.29 1.81
C THR A 71 -6.40 -18.13 2.92
N ASP A 72 -5.95 -19.35 2.63
CA ASP A 72 -5.28 -20.21 3.59
C ASP A 72 -4.00 -19.57 4.14
N SER A 73 -3.21 -18.95 3.27
CA SER A 73 -1.99 -18.24 3.63
C SER A 73 -2.27 -16.98 4.45
N LEU A 74 -3.37 -16.28 4.17
CA LEU A 74 -3.83 -15.14 4.99
C LEU A 74 -4.19 -15.61 6.40
N VAL A 75 -4.90 -16.74 6.54
CA VAL A 75 -5.25 -17.32 7.84
C VAL A 75 -4.00 -17.78 8.59
N GLU A 76 -3.05 -18.44 7.90
CA GLU A 76 -1.76 -18.81 8.48
C GLU A 76 -1.00 -17.58 9.00
N PHE A 77 -0.90 -16.54 8.18
CA PHE A 77 -0.23 -15.30 8.53
C PHE A 77 -0.89 -14.61 9.72
N ALA A 78 -2.21 -14.44 9.69
CA ALA A 78 -2.98 -13.78 10.74
C ALA A 78 -2.86 -14.52 12.08
N ASN A 79 -2.90 -15.86 12.09
CA ASN A 79 -2.69 -16.65 13.30
C ASN A 79 -1.23 -16.53 13.81
N HIS A 80 -0.24 -16.48 12.91
CA HIS A 80 1.15 -16.29 13.32
C HIS A 80 1.39 -14.93 13.99
N ILE A 81 0.92 -13.84 13.37
CA ILE A 81 1.16 -12.48 13.90
C ILE A 81 0.44 -12.26 15.22
N THR A 82 -0.78 -12.77 15.37
CA THR A 82 -1.57 -12.60 16.60
C THR A 82 -1.03 -13.46 17.75
N ALA A 83 -0.47 -14.64 17.46
CA ALA A 83 0.21 -15.46 18.44
C ALA A 83 1.58 -14.89 18.86
N THR A 84 2.31 -14.27 17.94
CA THR A 84 3.69 -13.80 18.18
C THR A 84 3.73 -12.36 18.73
N TYR A 85 2.79 -11.51 18.31
CA TYR A 85 2.70 -10.09 18.64
C TYR A 85 1.30 -9.77 19.19
N PRO A 86 1.05 -9.96 20.50
CA PRO A 86 -0.29 -9.83 21.10
C PRO A 86 -0.90 -8.43 21.00
N SER A 87 -0.09 -7.40 20.75
CA SER A 87 -0.53 -6.00 20.55
C SER A 87 -1.08 -5.73 19.15
N VAL A 88 -0.99 -6.68 18.23
CA VAL A 88 -1.42 -6.52 16.84
C VAL A 88 -2.91 -6.83 16.69
N ALA A 89 -3.64 -5.88 16.12
CA ALA A 89 -5.00 -6.02 15.63
C ALA A 89 -4.98 -6.29 14.11
N VAL A 90 -5.71 -7.32 13.69
CA VAL A 90 -5.85 -7.69 12.28
C VAL A 90 -7.04 -6.96 11.68
N VAL A 91 -6.79 -6.11 10.69
CA VAL A 91 -7.80 -5.38 9.92
C VAL A 91 -7.99 -6.07 8.57
N LEU A 92 -9.24 -6.23 8.16
CA LEU A 92 -9.64 -6.89 6.91
C LEU A 92 -10.73 -6.08 6.22
N GLU A 93 -10.80 -6.17 4.90
CA GLU A 93 -11.95 -5.70 4.13
C GLU A 93 -13.23 -6.49 4.51
N SER A 94 -14.40 -5.86 4.45
CA SER A 94 -15.65 -6.43 4.97
C SER A 94 -16.00 -7.79 4.36
N LYS A 95 -15.77 -7.96 3.06
CA LYS A 95 -15.96 -9.23 2.35
C LYS A 95 -15.00 -10.32 2.86
N THR A 96 -13.72 -9.99 3.00
CA THR A 96 -12.71 -10.92 3.50
C THR A 96 -12.94 -11.28 4.96
N ALA A 97 -13.30 -10.31 5.80
CA ALA A 97 -13.64 -10.53 7.21
C ALA A 97 -14.81 -11.52 7.34
N ALA A 98 -15.88 -11.34 6.57
CA ALA A 98 -17.02 -12.25 6.55
C ALA A 98 -16.62 -13.68 6.18
N GLU A 99 -15.65 -13.87 5.28
CA GLU A 99 -15.18 -15.19 4.84
C GLU A 99 -14.26 -15.88 5.86
N VAL A 100 -13.34 -15.14 6.50
CA VAL A 100 -12.23 -15.76 7.26
C VAL A 100 -12.35 -15.66 8.78
N HIS A 101 -13.22 -14.81 9.33
CA HIS A 101 -13.31 -14.57 10.78
C HIS A 101 -13.55 -15.84 11.60
N SER A 102 -14.27 -16.83 11.05
CA SER A 102 -14.54 -18.11 11.74
C SER A 102 -13.30 -18.98 11.89
N SER A 103 -12.31 -18.82 11.01
CA SER A 103 -11.06 -19.59 10.97
C SER A 103 -9.93 -18.95 11.79
N LEU A 104 -10.18 -17.78 12.37
CA LEU A 104 -9.22 -17.04 13.17
C LEU A 104 -9.47 -17.21 14.67
N SER A 105 -8.37 -17.23 15.42
CA SER A 105 -8.37 -17.42 16.88
C SER A 105 -8.66 -16.13 17.67
N VAL A 106 -8.67 -14.99 17.00
CA VAL A 106 -8.85 -13.65 17.58
C VAL A 106 -9.91 -12.85 16.82
N PRO A 107 -10.51 -11.81 17.42
CA PRO A 107 -11.41 -10.92 16.70
C PRO A 107 -10.69 -10.18 15.59
N VAL A 108 -11.39 -9.97 14.48
CA VAL A 108 -10.90 -9.17 13.35
C VAL A 108 -11.64 -7.84 13.28
N TYR A 109 -11.00 -6.85 12.69
CA TYR A 109 -11.55 -5.51 12.55
C TYR A 109 -11.86 -5.23 11.08
N SER A 110 -12.99 -4.61 10.81
CA SER A 110 -13.37 -4.22 9.45
C SER A 110 -14.13 -2.90 9.45
N ALA A 111 -14.09 -2.20 8.33
CA ALA A 111 -14.93 -1.02 8.14
C ALA A 111 -16.38 -1.44 7.92
N SER A 112 -17.30 -0.63 8.43
CA SER A 112 -18.71 -0.70 8.04
C SER A 112 -18.84 -0.45 6.52
N PRO A 113 -19.78 -1.09 5.81
CA PRO A 113 -20.03 -0.84 4.39
C PRO A 113 -20.27 0.63 4.05
N ASP A 114 -20.78 1.41 5.00
CA ASP A 114 -21.14 2.82 4.82
C ASP A 114 -19.94 3.79 4.93
N ASP A 115 -18.83 3.40 5.57
CA ASP A 115 -17.64 4.25 5.85
C ASP A 115 -16.44 3.95 4.92
N GLN A 116 -16.69 3.20 3.84
CA GLN A 116 -15.69 2.39 3.13
C GLN A 116 -14.54 3.06 2.38
N PRO A 117 -14.42 4.39 2.20
CA PRO A 117 -13.19 4.92 1.62
C PRO A 117 -12.25 5.54 2.64
N THR A 118 -12.72 6.07 3.77
CA THR A 118 -11.87 6.82 4.73
C THR A 118 -11.65 6.09 6.05
N ALA A 119 -12.44 5.06 6.36
CA ALA A 119 -12.35 4.32 7.61
C ALA A 119 -10.95 3.76 7.92
N TYR A 120 -10.17 3.44 6.88
CA TYR A 120 -8.82 2.89 7.02
C TYR A 120 -7.72 3.95 7.21
N HIS A 121 -7.92 5.19 6.72
CA HIS A 121 -6.86 6.20 6.60
C HIS A 121 -6.21 6.54 7.94
N ASP A 122 -7.05 6.71 8.96
CA ASP A 122 -6.65 7.13 10.30
C ASP A 122 -6.40 5.96 11.25
N LYS A 123 -6.51 4.72 10.77
CA LYS A 123 -6.43 3.52 11.60
C LYS A 123 -5.28 2.59 11.23
N VAL A 124 -5.00 2.39 9.95
CA VAL A 124 -4.05 1.34 9.52
C VAL A 124 -2.60 1.80 9.62
N ASP A 125 -1.79 1.10 10.43
CA ASP A 125 -0.36 1.39 10.59
C ASP A 125 0.47 0.81 9.44
N LEU A 126 0.18 -0.44 9.06
CA LEU A 126 0.91 -1.22 8.06
C LEU A 126 -0.09 -1.98 7.18
N THR A 127 0.17 -2.02 5.87
CA THR A 127 -0.60 -2.83 4.93
C THR A 127 0.24 -4.02 4.47
N VAL A 128 -0.34 -5.22 4.52
CA VAL A 128 0.26 -6.46 4.04
C VAL A 128 -0.57 -7.01 2.89
N THR A 129 0.07 -7.26 1.74
CA THR A 129 -0.63 -7.77 0.56
C THR A 129 -0.20 -9.20 0.25
N LEU A 130 -1.16 -10.10 0.03
CA LEU A 130 -0.94 -11.48 -0.38
C LEU A 130 -1.52 -11.70 -1.77
N GLY A 131 -0.66 -11.79 -2.79
CA GLY A 131 -1.13 -11.90 -4.17
C GLY A 131 -0.09 -11.47 -5.20
N GLY A 132 -0.53 -10.69 -6.20
CA GLY A 132 0.32 -10.14 -7.23
C GLY A 132 0.18 -8.62 -7.31
N ASP A 133 0.60 -8.03 -8.43
CA ASP A 133 0.64 -6.57 -8.61
C ASP A 133 -0.74 -5.93 -8.46
N GLY A 134 -1.79 -6.55 -9.02
CA GLY A 134 -3.17 -6.07 -8.85
C GLY A 134 -3.64 -6.01 -7.38
N THR A 135 -3.10 -6.86 -6.50
CA THR A 135 -3.40 -6.80 -5.06
C THR A 135 -2.73 -5.60 -4.40
N ILE A 136 -1.55 -5.19 -4.88
CA ILE A 136 -0.85 -3.98 -4.42
C ILE A 136 -1.59 -2.73 -4.88
N LEU A 137 -2.04 -2.70 -6.14
CA LEU A 137 -2.84 -1.59 -6.67
C LEU A 137 -4.16 -1.45 -5.93
N HIS A 138 -4.86 -2.57 -5.66
CA HIS A 138 -6.06 -2.56 -4.82
C HIS A 138 -5.77 -2.05 -3.41
N ALA A 139 -4.69 -2.51 -2.78
CA ALA A 139 -4.29 -2.00 -1.46
C ALA A 139 -3.98 -0.49 -1.47
N SER A 140 -3.35 0.02 -2.53
CA SER A 140 -3.08 1.45 -2.71
C SER A 140 -4.38 2.26 -2.94
N SER A 141 -5.34 1.70 -3.67
CA SER A 141 -6.60 2.37 -3.98
C SER A 141 -7.49 2.59 -2.75
N LEU A 142 -7.37 1.75 -1.72
CA LEU A 142 -8.00 1.97 -0.40
C LEU A 142 -7.53 3.28 0.27
N PHE A 143 -6.38 3.81 -0.15
CA PHE A 143 -5.80 5.08 0.32
C PHE A 143 -5.72 6.13 -0.80
N ALA A 144 -6.55 6.01 -1.85
CA ALA A 144 -6.53 6.88 -3.03
C ALA A 144 -6.87 8.36 -2.75
N THR A 145 -7.44 8.69 -1.60
CA THR A 145 -7.69 10.09 -1.18
C THR A 145 -6.83 10.51 0.01
N CYS A 146 -6.00 9.59 0.52
CA CYS A 146 -5.08 9.88 1.62
C CYS A 146 -3.73 10.32 1.07
N ALA A 147 -3.18 11.41 1.61
CA ALA A 147 -1.82 11.86 1.26
C ALA A 147 -0.74 10.93 1.82
N ASN A 148 -0.98 10.29 2.96
CA ASN A 148 0.00 9.41 3.61
C ASN A 148 -0.44 7.96 3.52
N VAL A 149 0.16 7.17 2.62
CA VAL A 149 -0.15 5.73 2.50
C VAL A 149 0.66 4.95 3.55
N PRO A 150 0.07 3.99 4.28
CA PRO A 150 0.83 3.13 5.19
C PRO A 150 1.87 2.30 4.42
N PRO A 151 3.01 1.93 5.05
CA PRO A 151 3.97 1.04 4.42
C PRO A 151 3.31 -0.24 3.90
N VAL A 152 3.70 -0.66 2.70
CA VAL A 152 3.14 -1.82 2.02
C VAL A 152 4.17 -2.95 2.02
N LEU A 153 3.89 -4.02 2.76
CA LEU A 153 4.66 -5.26 2.75
C LEU A 153 3.97 -6.28 1.84
N SER A 154 4.60 -6.61 0.71
CA SER A 154 3.97 -7.43 -0.33
C SER A 154 4.59 -8.81 -0.47
N PHE A 155 3.74 -9.83 -0.38
CA PHE A 155 4.09 -11.23 -0.62
C PHE A 155 3.54 -11.71 -1.96
N SER A 156 4.45 -12.12 -2.85
CA SER A 156 4.12 -12.73 -4.12
C SER A 156 3.49 -14.11 -3.90
N MET A 157 2.29 -14.32 -4.44
CA MET A 157 1.58 -15.59 -4.42
C MET A 157 0.93 -15.87 -5.78
N GLY A 158 1.20 -17.06 -6.34
CA GLY A 158 0.75 -17.45 -7.68
C GLY A 158 1.74 -16.98 -8.75
N THR A 159 1.23 -16.38 -9.83
CA THR A 159 2.06 -15.82 -10.91
C THR A 159 2.94 -14.69 -10.36
N LEU A 160 4.24 -14.74 -10.68
CA LEU A 160 5.22 -13.78 -10.21
C LEU A 160 4.93 -12.41 -10.83
N GLY A 161 4.72 -11.40 -9.98
CA GLY A 161 4.50 -9.99 -10.37
C GLY A 161 5.76 -9.15 -10.22
N PHE A 162 5.78 -7.97 -10.84
CA PHE A 162 6.94 -7.08 -10.87
C PHE A 162 7.10 -6.24 -9.59
N LEU A 163 6.01 -5.99 -8.85
CA LEU A 163 6.01 -5.08 -7.70
C LEU A 163 6.23 -5.78 -6.35
N SER A 164 5.97 -7.09 -6.29
CA SER A 164 6.07 -7.91 -5.08
C SER A 164 7.48 -8.45 -4.87
N GLU A 165 8.08 -8.15 -3.72
CA GLU A 165 9.49 -8.44 -3.43
C GLU A 165 9.71 -9.74 -2.64
N TRP A 166 8.73 -10.16 -1.84
CA TRP A 166 8.91 -11.27 -0.89
C TRP A 166 8.12 -12.51 -1.33
N LYS A 167 8.73 -13.69 -1.23
CA LYS A 167 7.98 -14.94 -1.30
C LYS A 167 7.21 -15.15 0.00
N PHE A 168 5.99 -15.69 -0.08
CA PHE A 168 5.20 -15.94 1.12
C PHE A 168 5.93 -16.84 2.13
N SER A 169 6.74 -17.82 1.70
CA SER A 169 7.54 -18.66 2.60
C SER A 169 8.48 -17.89 3.56
N GLU A 170 8.80 -16.63 3.25
CA GLU A 170 9.65 -15.76 4.07
C GLU A 170 8.85 -14.85 5.02
N TYR A 171 7.52 -15.01 5.13
CA TYR A 171 6.64 -14.07 5.83
C TYR A 171 7.06 -13.79 7.29
N LYS A 172 7.49 -14.80 8.03
CA LYS A 172 7.93 -14.66 9.44
C LYS A 172 9.15 -13.74 9.55
N ARG A 173 10.10 -13.89 8.63
CA ARG A 173 11.32 -13.08 8.59
C ARG A 173 10.98 -11.66 8.15
N ALA A 174 10.27 -11.52 7.04
CA ALA A 174 9.92 -10.23 6.44
C ALA A 174 9.11 -9.37 7.41
N PHE A 175 8.06 -9.95 8.00
CA PHE A 175 7.21 -9.24 8.96
C PHE A 175 7.99 -8.81 10.20
N ARG A 176 8.83 -9.69 10.76
CA ARG A 176 9.69 -9.34 11.91
C ARG A 176 10.63 -8.18 11.58
N GLU A 177 11.22 -8.17 10.39
CA GLU A 177 12.12 -7.10 9.95
C GLU A 177 11.40 -5.74 9.89
N VAL A 178 10.18 -5.71 9.35
CA VAL A 178 9.34 -4.51 9.29
C VAL A 178 8.84 -4.11 10.67
N TYR A 179 8.34 -5.06 11.46
CA TYR A 179 7.77 -4.80 12.78
C TYR A 179 8.81 -4.25 13.76
N MET A 180 10.04 -4.74 13.71
CA MET A 180 11.13 -4.31 14.61
C MET A 180 11.91 -3.10 14.09
N SER A 181 11.44 -2.48 13.00
CA SER A 181 12.16 -1.42 12.31
C SER A 181 12.26 -0.15 13.15
N GLY A 182 13.48 0.23 13.51
CA GLY A 182 13.74 1.40 14.36
C GLY A 182 13.67 1.17 15.86
N ALA A 183 13.45 -0.06 16.32
CA ALA A 183 13.55 -0.39 17.74
C ALA A 183 15.00 -0.21 18.22
N GLY A 184 15.23 0.67 19.19
CA GLY A 184 16.55 0.93 19.77
C GLY A 184 17.06 -0.22 20.64
N ALA A 185 18.38 -0.36 20.80
CA ALA A 185 18.97 -1.39 21.66
C ALA A 185 18.77 -1.11 23.17
N GLY A 186 18.38 0.12 23.53
CA GLY A 186 18.27 0.62 24.91
C GLY A 186 16.95 0.33 25.63
N ASP A 187 15.92 -0.18 24.97
CA ASP A 187 14.58 -0.37 25.57
C ASP A 187 14.43 -1.63 26.43
N ARG A 188 15.54 -2.27 26.79
CA ARG A 188 15.58 -3.37 27.76
C ARG A 188 16.07 -2.84 29.09
N ILE A 189 15.18 -2.28 29.90
CA ILE A 189 15.41 -2.29 31.35
C ILE A 189 14.88 -3.63 31.85
N PRO A 190 15.74 -4.61 32.22
CA PRO A 190 15.26 -5.77 32.94
C PRO A 190 14.73 -5.31 34.29
N VAL A 191 13.46 -5.58 34.56
CA VAL A 191 12.88 -5.50 35.91
C VAL A 191 13.54 -6.61 36.74
N LEU A 192 14.71 -6.30 37.30
CA LEU A 192 15.29 -7.03 38.41
C LEU A 192 15.33 -6.05 39.58
N GLU A 193 14.37 -6.21 40.47
CA GLU A 193 14.32 -5.54 41.75
C GLU A 193 15.64 -5.75 42.50
N THR A 194 16.37 -4.65 42.73
CA THR A 194 17.21 -4.49 43.93
C THR A 194 17.14 -3.02 44.35
N PRO A 195 16.81 -2.71 45.62
CA PRO A 195 16.79 -1.34 46.10
C PRO A 195 18.18 -0.96 46.60
N SER A 196 18.91 -0.10 45.88
CA SER A 196 19.99 0.67 46.49
C SER A 196 20.35 1.94 45.71
N THR A 197 20.05 3.06 46.35
CA THR A 197 20.78 4.34 46.42
C THR A 197 21.09 5.14 45.14
N ALA A 198 20.64 6.38 45.19
CA ALA A 198 20.66 7.40 44.15
C ALA A 198 22.05 7.91 43.75
N GLN A 199 22.21 8.21 42.46
CA GLN A 199 22.99 9.36 41.96
C GLN A 199 22.25 9.97 40.74
N PRO A 200 22.22 11.32 40.58
CA PRO A 200 21.52 11.95 39.48
C PRO A 200 22.44 12.03 38.26
N ALA A 201 22.16 11.21 37.24
CA ALA A 201 22.74 11.34 35.91
C ALA A 201 21.67 11.90 34.95
N GLN A 202 22.11 12.87 34.13
CA GLN A 202 21.33 13.72 33.22
C GLN A 202 20.17 13.00 32.51
N GLU A 203 18.99 13.62 32.59
CA GLU A 203 17.78 13.24 31.86
C GLU A 203 18.03 13.29 30.34
N SER A 204 18.17 12.13 29.72
CA SER A 204 17.89 11.96 28.30
C SER A 204 16.39 11.75 28.12
N SER A 205 15.77 12.62 27.32
CA SER A 205 14.32 12.81 27.20
C SER A 205 13.60 11.73 26.36
N MET A 206 13.84 10.45 26.61
CA MET A 206 13.01 9.38 26.05
C MET A 206 12.43 8.54 27.19
N GLY A 207 11.14 8.75 27.47
CA GLY A 207 10.38 7.85 28.34
C GLY A 207 10.39 6.41 27.81
N PRO A 208 9.96 5.42 28.60
CA PRO A 208 9.99 4.01 28.20
C PRO A 208 9.17 3.84 26.93
N THR A 209 9.85 3.61 25.82
CA THR A 209 9.18 3.39 24.55
C THR A 209 8.45 2.04 24.62
N GLY A 210 7.35 1.89 23.87
CA GLY A 210 6.49 0.68 23.92
C GLY A 210 7.19 -0.64 23.53
N TRP A 211 8.47 -0.60 23.16
CA TRP A 211 9.30 -1.74 22.74
C TRP A 211 9.70 -2.68 23.89
N SER A 212 9.63 -2.24 25.15
CA SER A 212 10.03 -3.03 26.33
C SER A 212 9.26 -4.35 26.48
N SER A 213 8.01 -4.41 25.99
CA SER A 213 7.13 -5.58 26.03
C SER A 213 7.30 -6.54 24.83
N VAL A 214 8.07 -6.16 23.81
CA VAL A 214 8.16 -6.87 22.53
C VAL A 214 9.32 -7.89 22.55
N ARG A 215 9.02 -9.16 22.29
CA ARG A 215 10.04 -10.23 22.20
C ARG A 215 10.78 -10.18 20.86
N GLY A 216 12.07 -9.87 20.87
CA GLY A 216 12.93 -9.89 19.69
C GLY A 216 14.32 -9.29 19.93
N LYS A 217 15.26 -9.50 19.01
CA LYS A 217 16.52 -8.73 18.99
C LYS A 217 16.21 -7.39 18.33
N SER A 218 16.48 -6.28 19.02
CA SER A 218 16.49 -4.95 18.40
C SER A 218 17.42 -4.98 17.18
N MET A 219 16.98 -4.36 16.09
CA MET A 219 17.79 -4.21 14.89
C MET A 219 18.83 -3.09 15.02
N GLY A 220 18.78 -2.31 16.10
CA GLY A 220 19.53 -1.07 16.28
C GLY A 220 18.90 0.07 15.48
N ALA A 221 19.13 1.31 15.92
CA ALA A 221 18.56 2.51 15.29
C ALA A 221 18.94 2.64 13.79
N THR A 222 20.02 2.00 13.35
CA THR A 222 20.58 2.10 11.99
C THR A 222 20.15 0.99 11.03
N ARG A 223 19.34 -0.01 11.45
CA ARG A 223 18.96 -1.14 10.57
C ARG A 223 17.44 -1.29 10.38
N GLY A 224 16.74 -0.21 10.04
CA GLY A 224 15.33 -0.28 9.64
C GLY A 224 15.12 -0.95 8.28
N ALA A 225 13.95 -1.55 8.07
CA ALA A 225 13.54 -2.15 6.80
C ALA A 225 13.69 -1.15 5.64
N PRO A 226 14.27 -1.56 4.50
CA PRO A 226 14.47 -0.67 3.37
C PRO A 226 13.14 -0.39 2.67
N ILE A 227 12.90 0.87 2.31
CA ILE A 227 11.68 1.36 1.69
C ILE A 227 12.02 2.00 0.35
N LEU A 228 11.31 1.58 -0.70
CA LEU A 228 11.25 2.28 -1.98
C LEU A 228 9.99 3.15 -1.98
N MET A 229 10.18 4.47 -2.10
CA MET A 229 9.07 5.40 -2.23
C MET A 229 8.62 5.43 -3.69
N ARG A 230 7.45 4.87 -3.99
CA ARG A 230 6.87 4.88 -5.34
C ARG A 230 5.96 6.09 -5.49
N ASN A 231 6.09 6.84 -6.57
CA ASN A 231 5.25 8.02 -6.81
C ASN A 231 3.80 7.63 -7.15
N ARG A 232 2.89 8.59 -6.95
CA ARG A 232 1.50 8.50 -7.42
C ARG A 232 1.18 9.68 -8.33
N LEU A 233 0.25 9.47 -9.26
CA LEU A 233 -0.38 10.56 -10.01
C LEU A 233 -1.66 10.97 -9.29
N LYS A 234 -1.90 12.26 -9.22
CA LYS A 234 -3.16 12.85 -8.81
C LYS A 234 -3.99 13.14 -10.06
N VAL A 235 -5.19 12.60 -10.13
CA VAL A 235 -6.06 12.63 -11.30
C VAL A 235 -7.39 13.24 -10.94
N GLY A 236 -7.82 14.26 -11.68
CA GLY A 236 -9.16 14.85 -11.54
C GLY A 236 -9.90 14.90 -12.87
N LEU A 237 -11.20 14.63 -12.83
CA LEU A 237 -12.11 14.75 -13.97
C LEU A 237 -12.89 16.06 -13.86
N PHE A 238 -12.94 16.84 -14.95
CA PHE A 238 -13.55 18.16 -14.98
C PHE A 238 -14.54 18.27 -16.15
N THR A 239 -15.65 18.97 -15.93
CA THR A 239 -16.58 19.37 -17.00
C THR A 239 -15.98 20.50 -17.84
N GLY A 240 -16.59 20.79 -18.99
CA GLY A 240 -16.19 21.93 -19.84
C GLY A 240 -16.26 23.29 -19.13
N ASP A 241 -17.11 23.42 -18.10
CA ASP A 241 -17.21 24.60 -17.25
C ASP A 241 -16.13 24.66 -16.16
N GLY A 242 -15.25 23.65 -16.10
CA GLY A 242 -14.17 23.54 -15.11
C GLY A 242 -14.62 23.03 -13.74
N GLN A 243 -15.86 22.53 -13.59
CA GLN A 243 -16.30 21.89 -12.34
C GLN A 243 -15.74 20.48 -12.23
N GLU A 244 -15.19 20.14 -11.06
CA GLU A 244 -14.67 18.81 -10.82
C GLU A 244 -15.79 17.80 -10.56
N THR A 245 -15.78 16.69 -11.29
CA THR A 245 -16.76 15.61 -11.18
C THR A 245 -16.12 14.26 -10.89
N THR A 246 -14.85 14.23 -10.45
CA THR A 246 -14.17 12.98 -10.10
C THR A 246 -15.03 12.16 -9.13
N PRO A 247 -15.47 10.94 -9.49
CA PRO A 247 -16.32 10.15 -8.61
C PRO A 247 -15.52 9.70 -7.38
N LEU A 248 -15.71 10.40 -6.27
CA LEU A 248 -15.16 10.05 -4.98
C LEU A 248 -16.11 9.04 -4.31
N ARG A 249 -15.64 7.82 -4.05
CA ARG A 249 -16.14 7.11 -2.87
C ARG A 249 -15.56 7.89 -1.68
N GLY A 250 -16.38 8.68 -0.99
CA GLY A 250 -16.03 9.24 0.33
C GLY A 250 -16.22 10.74 0.50
N LYS A 251 -16.81 11.13 1.65
CA LYS A 251 -16.76 12.50 2.15
C LYS A 251 -15.36 12.82 2.66
N THR A 252 -14.96 14.08 2.53
CA THR A 252 -13.72 14.73 3.01
C THR A 252 -12.46 14.49 2.19
N ASP A 253 -12.30 15.26 1.11
CA ASP A 253 -11.45 16.46 1.17
C ASP A 253 -11.98 17.46 0.14
N GLN A 254 -11.75 18.75 0.36
CA GLN A 254 -12.17 19.80 -0.58
C GLN A 254 -11.58 19.48 -1.98
N GLY A 255 -12.46 19.35 -2.98
CA GLY A 255 -12.20 18.76 -4.30
C GLY A 255 -10.79 18.98 -4.85
N ARG A 256 -10.13 17.89 -5.27
CA ARG A 256 -8.82 17.90 -5.96
C ARG A 256 -8.40 16.55 -6.55
N GLY A 257 -9.28 15.59 -6.82
CA GLY A 257 -8.95 14.34 -7.52
C GLY A 257 -8.51 13.16 -6.64
N VAL A 258 -8.16 12.05 -7.29
CA VAL A 258 -7.78 10.77 -6.69
C VAL A 258 -6.35 10.38 -7.06
N TYR A 259 -5.67 9.68 -6.17
CA TYR A 259 -4.31 9.20 -6.38
C TYR A 259 -4.28 7.80 -7.00
N VAL A 260 -3.42 7.62 -8.00
CA VAL A 260 -3.17 6.36 -8.71
C VAL A 260 -1.69 6.02 -8.70
N MET A 261 -1.36 4.75 -8.56
CA MET A 261 0.01 4.27 -8.41
C MET A 261 0.68 3.95 -9.75
N ASN A 262 -0.06 3.39 -10.70
CA ASN A 262 0.44 2.96 -11.99
C ASN A 262 0.05 3.95 -13.09
N GLU A 263 -1.24 4.04 -13.42
CA GLU A 263 -1.67 4.86 -14.56
C GLU A 263 -3.12 5.35 -14.50
N LEU A 264 -3.34 6.47 -15.20
CA LEU A 264 -4.60 6.84 -15.80
C LEU A 264 -4.64 6.31 -17.24
N LEU A 265 -5.74 5.69 -17.61
CA LEU A 265 -6.07 5.31 -18.97
C LEU A 265 -7.37 6.00 -19.40
N ILE A 266 -7.33 6.66 -20.56
CA ILE A 266 -8.56 6.98 -21.32
C ILE A 266 -8.59 6.11 -22.57
N HIS A 267 -9.73 5.48 -22.86
CA HIS A 267 -9.84 4.53 -23.97
C HIS A 267 -11.23 4.61 -24.62
N ARG A 268 -11.32 4.37 -25.92
CA ARG A 268 -12.60 4.34 -26.66
C ARG A 268 -13.53 3.20 -26.23
N GLY A 269 -13.04 2.24 -25.45
CA GLY A 269 -13.79 1.08 -24.99
C GLY A 269 -14.30 0.25 -26.17
N LYS A 270 -15.62 0.02 -26.20
CA LYS A 270 -16.31 -0.75 -27.26
C LYS A 270 -16.66 0.08 -28.50
N GLU A 271 -16.44 1.39 -28.45
CA GLU A 271 -16.82 2.30 -29.54
C GLU A 271 -15.98 2.01 -30.80
N PRO A 272 -16.58 1.79 -31.99
CA PRO A 272 -15.83 1.54 -33.23
C PRO A 272 -15.02 2.76 -33.70
N HIS A 273 -15.38 3.97 -33.29
CA HIS A 273 -14.68 5.19 -33.67
C HIS A 273 -13.47 5.47 -32.77
N LEU A 274 -12.37 5.92 -33.39
CA LEU A 274 -11.17 6.35 -32.66
C LEU A 274 -11.45 7.60 -31.83
N ALA A 275 -10.82 7.67 -30.66
CA ALA A 275 -10.87 8.82 -29.77
C ALA A 275 -10.13 10.00 -30.40
N VAL A 276 -10.70 11.20 -30.32
CA VAL A 276 -10.03 12.45 -30.70
C VAL A 276 -9.81 13.29 -29.45
N VAL A 277 -8.57 13.40 -28.99
CA VAL A 277 -8.23 14.01 -27.69
C VAL A 277 -7.22 15.13 -27.88
N ASP A 278 -7.50 16.31 -27.35
CA ASP A 278 -6.53 17.39 -27.27
C ASP A 278 -5.63 17.18 -26.05
N ILE A 279 -4.32 17.23 -26.27
CA ILE A 279 -3.32 17.06 -25.21
C ILE A 279 -2.67 18.41 -24.92
N PHE A 280 -2.66 18.78 -23.65
CA PHE A 280 -1.95 19.95 -23.14
C PHE A 280 -0.88 19.53 -22.14
N VAL A 281 0.30 20.10 -22.27
CA VAL A 281 1.44 19.86 -21.38
C VAL A 281 1.91 21.19 -20.82
N GLY A 282 1.92 21.33 -19.49
CA GLY A 282 2.26 22.61 -18.85
C GLY A 282 1.32 23.76 -19.26
N GLY A 283 0.05 23.44 -19.54
CA GLY A 283 -0.95 24.41 -20.01
C GLY A 283 -0.82 24.84 -21.48
N ARG A 284 0.14 24.29 -22.24
CA ARG A 284 0.30 24.58 -23.67
C ARG A 284 -0.26 23.43 -24.51
N PHE A 285 -0.96 23.76 -25.59
CA PHE A 285 -1.42 22.76 -26.55
C PHE A 285 -0.21 22.04 -27.16
N LEU A 286 -0.20 20.72 -27.06
CA LEU A 286 0.83 19.85 -27.62
C LEU A 286 0.39 19.32 -28.99
N THR A 287 -0.73 18.58 -29.02
CA THR A 287 -1.24 17.94 -30.24
C THR A 287 -2.69 17.51 -30.08
N GLU A 288 -3.39 17.36 -31.21
CA GLU A 288 -4.63 16.60 -31.32
C GLU A 288 -4.26 15.13 -31.58
N ALA A 289 -4.71 14.23 -30.72
CA ALA A 289 -4.42 12.81 -30.77
C ALA A 289 -5.63 12.05 -31.32
N VAL A 290 -5.44 11.31 -32.41
CA VAL A 290 -6.45 10.36 -32.89
C VAL A 290 -5.98 8.93 -32.65
N VAL A 291 -6.55 8.27 -31.63
CA VAL A 291 -5.97 7.08 -30.99
C VAL A 291 -7.04 6.11 -30.50
N ASP A 292 -6.67 4.88 -30.18
CA ASP A 292 -7.55 3.98 -29.40
C ASP A 292 -7.68 4.48 -27.95
N GLY A 293 -6.58 4.97 -27.38
CA GLY A 293 -6.51 5.54 -26.04
C GLY A 293 -5.20 6.23 -25.74
N ILE A 294 -5.10 6.80 -24.54
CA ILE A 294 -3.90 7.46 -24.01
C ILE A 294 -3.67 6.96 -22.58
N ILE A 295 -2.42 6.62 -22.27
CA ILE A 295 -1.97 6.25 -20.94
C ILE A 295 -1.11 7.38 -20.40
N ILE A 296 -1.42 7.84 -19.19
CA ILE A 296 -0.53 8.68 -18.38
C ILE A 296 -0.09 7.85 -17.19
N SER A 297 1.21 7.51 -17.12
CA SER A 297 1.72 6.57 -16.12
C SER A 297 2.87 7.12 -15.28
N THR A 298 3.02 6.55 -14.10
CA THR A 298 4.22 6.69 -13.26
C THR A 298 5.36 5.83 -13.83
N PRO A 299 6.61 6.07 -13.40
CA PRO A 299 7.72 5.13 -13.57
C PRO A 299 7.38 3.70 -13.14
N THR A 300 6.61 3.54 -12.07
CA THR A 300 6.13 2.21 -11.61
C THR A 300 5.18 1.58 -12.63
N GLY A 301 4.24 2.36 -13.19
CA GLY A 301 3.35 1.93 -14.27
C GLY A 301 4.03 1.77 -15.64
N SER A 302 5.31 2.16 -15.78
CA SER A 302 6.04 2.01 -17.05
C SER A 302 6.18 0.56 -17.50
N THR A 303 6.21 -0.38 -16.56
CA THR A 303 6.25 -1.84 -16.81
C THR A 303 4.87 -2.49 -16.88
N ALA A 304 3.79 -1.72 -16.73
CA ALA A 304 2.41 -2.18 -16.83
C ALA A 304 1.87 -1.95 -18.26
N TYR A 305 0.67 -1.37 -18.40
CA TYR A 305 0.02 -1.25 -19.70
C TYR A 305 0.77 -0.30 -20.67
N SER A 306 1.54 0.64 -20.11
CA SER A 306 2.44 1.50 -20.89
C SER A 306 3.48 0.67 -21.67
N LEU A 307 4.07 -0.37 -21.06
CA LEU A 307 5.04 -1.25 -21.73
C LEU A 307 4.40 -1.98 -22.92
N SER A 308 3.19 -2.53 -22.72
CA SER A 308 2.45 -3.22 -23.77
C SER A 308 2.08 -2.29 -24.93
N SER A 309 1.98 -1.00 -24.68
CA SER A 309 1.68 0.04 -25.68
C SER A 309 2.94 0.65 -26.32
N GLY A 310 4.12 0.09 -26.05
CA GLY A 310 5.39 0.54 -26.63
C GLY A 310 6.11 1.64 -25.85
N GLY A 311 5.67 1.95 -24.62
CA GLY A 311 6.35 2.84 -23.70
C GLY A 311 7.68 2.27 -23.21
N SER A 312 8.61 3.15 -22.83
CA SER A 312 9.90 2.74 -22.27
C SER A 312 9.78 2.28 -20.81
N ILE A 313 10.62 1.33 -20.42
CA ILE A 313 10.80 0.92 -19.02
C ILE A 313 11.58 2.03 -18.30
N VAL A 314 11.03 2.55 -17.20
CA VAL A 314 11.63 3.64 -16.42
C VAL A 314 11.85 3.17 -14.99
N HIS A 315 13.03 3.45 -14.43
CA HIS A 315 13.36 3.09 -13.06
C HIS A 315 12.45 3.85 -12.07
N PRO A 316 11.90 3.21 -11.01
CA PRO A 316 10.93 3.83 -10.10
C PRO A 316 11.39 5.12 -9.40
N LEU A 317 12.70 5.31 -9.26
CA LEU A 317 13.30 6.51 -8.65
C LEU A 317 13.43 7.71 -9.60
N VAL A 318 13.21 7.52 -10.90
CA VAL A 318 13.29 8.63 -11.86
C VAL A 318 12.04 9.51 -11.69
N PRO A 319 12.18 10.81 -11.35
CA PRO A 319 11.03 11.67 -11.08
C PRO A 319 10.38 12.15 -12.40
N SER A 320 9.65 11.26 -13.07
CA SER A 320 9.01 11.52 -14.36
C SER A 320 7.52 11.15 -14.39
N ILE A 321 6.84 11.64 -15.42
CA ILE A 321 5.51 11.22 -15.84
C ILE A 321 5.59 10.79 -17.31
N LEU A 322 4.97 9.67 -17.65
CA LEU A 322 5.00 9.11 -19.00
C LEU A 322 3.67 9.37 -19.69
N LEU A 323 3.72 9.70 -20.97
CA LEU A 323 2.57 9.77 -21.86
C LEU A 323 2.78 8.77 -22.99
N THR A 324 1.93 7.75 -23.04
CA THR A 324 2.03 6.65 -24.01
C THR A 324 0.73 6.56 -24.80
N PRO A 325 0.72 6.84 -26.11
CA PRO A 325 -0.47 6.66 -26.94
C PRO A 325 -0.73 5.16 -27.20
N ILE A 326 -1.99 4.76 -27.29
CA ILE A 326 -2.40 3.41 -27.69
C ILE A 326 -2.87 3.45 -29.15
N CYS A 327 -2.20 2.68 -30.02
CA CYS A 327 -2.56 2.48 -31.43
C CYS A 327 -2.91 3.80 -32.14
N ALA A 328 -2.02 4.80 -32.05
CA ALA A 328 -2.27 6.10 -32.66
C ALA A 328 -2.36 6.03 -34.18
N ARG A 329 -3.32 6.77 -34.76
CA ARG A 329 -3.38 7.03 -36.20
C ARG A 329 -2.35 8.10 -36.60
N SER A 330 -1.08 7.86 -36.28
CA SER A 330 0.06 8.72 -36.59
C SER A 330 1.34 7.88 -36.63
N LEU A 331 2.20 8.13 -37.61
CA LEU A 331 3.51 7.46 -37.72
C LEU A 331 4.58 8.06 -36.80
N SER A 332 4.36 9.26 -36.27
CA SER A 332 5.35 10.03 -35.51
C SER A 332 4.97 10.24 -34.04
N PHE A 333 3.80 9.76 -33.60
CA PHE A 333 3.37 9.90 -32.21
C PHE A 333 4.07 8.86 -31.33
N ARG A 334 5.26 9.22 -30.84
CA ARG A 334 6.06 8.40 -29.93
C ARG A 334 5.71 8.70 -28.46
N PRO A 335 5.91 7.73 -27.55
CA PRO A 335 5.78 7.97 -26.11
C PRO A 335 6.70 9.10 -25.64
N LEU A 336 6.24 9.86 -24.65
CA LEU A 336 6.98 10.97 -24.05
C LEU A 336 7.28 10.68 -22.58
N VAL A 337 8.49 11.05 -22.15
CA VAL A 337 8.88 11.08 -20.73
C VAL A 337 9.05 12.55 -20.36
N LEU A 338 8.26 13.02 -19.40
CA LEU A 338 8.22 14.41 -18.97
C LEU A 338 8.68 14.52 -17.50
N PRO A 339 9.18 15.68 -17.07
CA PRO A 339 9.45 15.93 -15.65
C PRO A 339 8.18 15.77 -14.83
N SER A 340 8.27 15.14 -13.66
CA SER A 340 7.13 14.92 -12.75
C SER A 340 6.37 16.19 -12.36
N SER A 341 7.01 17.36 -12.34
CA SER A 341 6.36 18.64 -12.07
C SER A 341 5.44 19.15 -13.19
N THR A 342 5.40 18.46 -14.33
CA THR A 342 4.67 18.91 -15.53
C THR A 342 3.22 18.44 -15.49
N PRO A 343 2.22 19.33 -15.36
CA PRO A 343 0.82 18.93 -15.44
C PRO A 343 0.44 18.55 -16.87
N ILE A 344 -0.41 17.53 -17.01
CA ILE A 344 -0.95 17.07 -18.28
C ILE A 344 -2.48 17.19 -18.24
N THR A 345 -3.07 17.79 -19.27
CA THR A 345 -4.51 17.83 -19.45
C THR A 345 -4.89 17.12 -20.74
N LEU A 346 -5.85 16.20 -20.64
CA LEU A 346 -6.44 15.49 -21.77
C LEU A 346 -7.88 15.94 -21.90
N ARG A 347 -8.24 16.59 -23.01
CA ARG A 347 -9.60 17.09 -23.25
C ARG A 347 -10.24 16.35 -24.41
N LEU A 348 -11.47 15.88 -24.24
CA LEU A 348 -12.18 15.24 -25.34
C LEU A 348 -12.61 16.29 -26.37
N ASN A 349 -12.09 16.17 -27.60
CA ASN A 349 -12.30 17.13 -28.67
C ASN A 349 -13.74 17.03 -29.22
N GLU A 350 -14.28 18.15 -29.71
CA GLU A 350 -15.63 18.22 -30.30
C GLU A 350 -15.81 17.35 -31.56
N LYS A 351 -14.72 17.03 -32.26
CA LYS A 351 -14.71 16.13 -33.41
C LYS A 351 -14.90 14.66 -33.02
N ASN A 352 -14.85 14.33 -31.74
CA ASN A 352 -15.00 12.96 -31.27
C ASN A 352 -16.40 12.43 -31.61
N ARG A 353 -16.46 11.30 -32.32
CA ARG A 353 -17.73 10.71 -32.77
C ARG A 353 -18.39 9.84 -31.70
N GLY A 354 -17.57 9.25 -30.82
CA GLY A 354 -18.05 8.49 -29.68
C GLY A 354 -18.72 9.40 -28.65
N ARG A 355 -19.69 8.84 -27.91
CA ARG A 355 -20.42 9.60 -26.88
C ARG A 355 -19.54 9.93 -25.67
N GLU A 356 -18.74 8.96 -25.25
CA GLU A 356 -17.87 9.05 -24.09
C GLU A 356 -16.64 8.16 -24.26
N LEU A 357 -15.54 8.51 -23.60
CA LEU A 357 -14.39 7.62 -23.42
C LEU A 357 -14.45 6.98 -22.04
N GLU A 358 -14.09 5.70 -21.96
CA GLU A 358 -13.90 5.04 -20.67
C GLU A 358 -12.67 5.61 -19.98
N VAL A 359 -12.79 5.89 -18.68
CA VAL A 359 -11.69 6.33 -17.82
C VAL A 359 -11.39 5.23 -16.81
N SER A 360 -10.14 4.80 -16.75
CA SER A 360 -9.66 3.75 -15.84
C SER A 360 -8.45 4.23 -15.06
N LEU A 361 -8.42 3.89 -13.78
CA LEU A 361 -7.37 4.24 -12.82
C LEU A 361 -6.82 2.95 -12.23
N ASP A 362 -5.53 2.69 -12.42
CA ASP A 362 -4.88 1.43 -11.99
C ASP A 362 -5.63 0.15 -12.43
N GLY A 363 -6.24 0.20 -13.61
CA GLY A 363 -7.05 -0.89 -14.19
C GLY A 363 -8.50 -0.95 -13.70
N VAL A 364 -8.93 -0.07 -12.80
CA VAL A 364 -10.32 0.02 -12.32
C VAL A 364 -11.07 1.12 -13.08
N ASN A 365 -12.14 0.74 -13.78
CA ASN A 365 -13.01 1.69 -14.48
C ASN A 365 -13.76 2.59 -13.48
N LEU A 366 -13.77 3.91 -13.72
CA LEU A 366 -14.42 4.89 -12.84
C LEU A 366 -15.96 4.86 -12.87
N GLY A 367 -16.55 4.13 -13.80
CA GLY A 367 -18.00 4.07 -14.03
C GLY A 367 -18.57 5.31 -14.71
N GLN A 368 -17.92 6.47 -14.55
CA GLN A 368 -18.18 7.69 -15.29
C GLN A 368 -17.20 7.83 -16.47
N GLY A 369 -17.74 7.93 -17.68
CA GLY A 369 -16.96 8.24 -18.88
C GLY A 369 -16.63 9.73 -19.01
N MET A 370 -15.67 10.03 -19.88
CA MET A 370 -15.33 11.39 -20.28
C MET A 370 -16.12 11.74 -21.55
N ALA A 371 -17.05 12.69 -21.45
CA ALA A 371 -17.85 13.19 -22.58
C ALA A 371 -17.17 14.37 -23.29
N VAL A 372 -17.70 14.76 -24.45
CA VAL A 372 -17.13 15.86 -25.26
C VAL A 372 -17.07 17.15 -24.45
N GLY A 373 -15.94 17.85 -24.52
CA GLY A 373 -15.69 19.07 -23.75
C GLY A 373 -15.24 18.83 -22.31
N MET A 374 -15.38 17.63 -21.76
CA MET A 374 -14.77 17.26 -20.48
C MET A 374 -13.25 17.10 -20.64
N GLU A 375 -12.55 17.24 -19.52
CA GLU A 375 -11.11 17.03 -19.47
C GLU A 375 -10.68 16.28 -18.22
N VAL A 376 -9.66 15.45 -18.37
CA VAL A 376 -8.93 14.84 -17.26
C VAL A 376 -7.63 15.61 -17.09
N ARG A 377 -7.38 16.04 -15.86
CA ARG A 377 -6.13 16.71 -15.47
C ARG A 377 -5.33 15.80 -14.58
N VAL A 378 -4.03 15.72 -14.86
CA VAL A 378 -3.08 14.86 -14.16
C VAL A 378 -1.91 15.68 -13.64
N TRP A 379 -1.59 15.46 -12.37
CA TRP A 379 -0.45 16.04 -11.68
C TRP A 379 0.34 14.93 -11.00
N ASN A 380 1.63 15.13 -10.78
CA ASN A 380 2.36 14.25 -9.89
C ASN A 380 2.08 14.61 -8.43
N GLU A 381 2.07 13.63 -7.55
CA GLU A 381 2.05 13.87 -6.11
C GLU A 381 3.39 14.46 -5.63
N GLU A 382 3.33 15.53 -4.84
CA GLU A 382 4.50 16.02 -4.12
C GLU A 382 4.84 15.04 -2.98
N MET A 383 6.02 14.42 -3.05
CA MET A 383 6.45 13.41 -2.06
C MET A 383 7.33 13.97 -0.93
N ARG A 384 7.67 15.27 -0.98
CA ARG A 384 8.58 15.92 -0.02
C ARG A 384 7.95 17.18 0.53
N SER A 385 7.81 17.25 1.85
CA SER A 385 7.38 18.45 2.57
C SER A 385 8.50 18.83 3.55
N GLY A 386 9.22 19.93 3.28
CA GLY A 386 10.35 20.37 4.09
C GLY A 386 11.64 19.54 3.94
N GLN A 387 12.64 19.83 4.78
CA GLN A 387 14.02 19.33 4.58
C GLN A 387 14.23 17.84 4.91
N ASN A 388 13.30 17.14 5.57
CA ASN A 388 13.51 15.74 6.00
C ASN A 388 12.22 14.91 6.21
N GLU A 389 11.05 15.37 5.78
CA GLU A 389 9.80 14.63 5.94
C GLU A 389 9.23 14.17 4.60
N TRP A 390 9.16 12.86 4.45
CA TRP A 390 8.49 12.21 3.33
C TRP A 390 6.99 12.17 3.62
N GLN A 391 6.24 12.96 2.86
CA GLN A 391 4.79 13.06 2.93
C GLN A 391 4.29 12.87 1.50
N GLY A 392 3.81 11.67 1.16
CA GLY A 392 3.36 11.31 -0.19
C GLY A 392 3.99 10.01 -0.72
N GLY A 393 3.45 9.50 -1.82
CA GLY A 393 3.86 8.25 -2.45
C GLY A 393 3.33 6.99 -1.75
N VAL A 394 3.73 5.85 -2.28
CA VAL A 394 3.45 4.51 -1.75
C VAL A 394 4.75 3.92 -1.20
N PRO A 395 4.94 3.92 0.13
CA PRO A 395 6.13 3.36 0.75
C PRO A 395 6.11 1.84 0.65
N SER A 396 6.92 1.29 -0.24
CA SER A 396 6.96 -0.16 -0.51
C SER A 396 8.15 -0.80 0.19
N VAL A 397 7.90 -1.84 0.99
CA VAL A 397 8.95 -2.56 1.72
C VAL A 397 9.76 -3.42 0.76
N MET A 398 11.04 -3.11 0.64
CA MET A 398 11.98 -3.85 -0.20
C MET A 398 12.66 -4.97 0.57
N ARG A 399 13.12 -5.99 -0.14
CA ARG A 399 13.97 -7.03 0.43
C ARG A 399 15.40 -6.51 0.55
N ARG A 400 16.02 -6.63 1.73
CA ARG A 400 17.44 -6.28 1.89
C ARG A 400 18.30 -7.33 1.19
N SER A 401 18.93 -6.96 0.07
CA SER A 401 19.93 -7.83 -0.54
C SER A 401 21.25 -7.78 0.24
N MET A 402 21.98 -8.90 0.25
CA MET A 402 23.30 -9.03 0.88
C MET A 402 24.38 -8.18 0.18
N GLY A 403 24.07 -7.56 -0.98
CA GLY A 403 24.98 -6.71 -1.76
C GLY A 403 24.84 -5.19 -1.59
N GLY A 404 23.86 -4.69 -0.84
CA GLY A 404 23.76 -3.26 -0.48
C GLY A 404 23.20 -2.30 -1.55
N GLU A 405 22.84 -2.75 -2.75
CA GLU A 405 22.33 -1.87 -3.81
C GLU A 405 20.83 -2.06 -4.10
N ALA A 406 20.09 -0.94 -4.18
CA ALA A 406 18.67 -0.90 -4.51
C ALA A 406 18.36 -1.49 -5.90
N HIS A 407 19.34 -1.41 -6.81
CA HIS A 407 19.23 -1.84 -8.19
C HIS A 407 19.11 -3.36 -8.35
N GLU A 408 19.58 -4.17 -7.40
CA GLU A 408 19.56 -5.62 -7.55
C GLU A 408 18.12 -6.17 -7.65
N GLY A 409 17.18 -5.58 -6.89
CA GLY A 409 15.76 -5.93 -6.97
C GLY A 409 15.15 -5.57 -8.32
N TRP A 410 15.39 -4.34 -8.80
CA TRP A 410 14.83 -3.87 -10.07
C TRP A 410 15.45 -4.58 -11.28
N VAL A 411 16.79 -4.70 -11.34
CA VAL A 411 17.50 -5.42 -12.41
C VAL A 411 17.14 -6.90 -12.39
N GLY A 412 17.07 -7.50 -11.20
CA GLY A 412 16.60 -8.89 -11.01
C GLY A 412 15.17 -9.08 -11.52
N GLY A 413 14.29 -8.11 -11.27
CA GLY A 413 12.93 -8.06 -11.81
C GLY A 413 12.92 -7.99 -13.35
N LEU A 414 13.70 -7.09 -13.96
CA LEU A 414 13.75 -6.94 -15.42
C LEU A 414 14.26 -8.21 -16.12
N ASN A 415 15.36 -8.77 -15.63
CA ASN A 415 15.96 -9.95 -16.26
C ASN A 415 15.19 -11.23 -15.94
N GLY A 416 14.76 -11.38 -14.68
CA GLY A 416 14.10 -12.58 -14.19
C GLY A 416 12.64 -12.69 -14.62
N LEU A 417 11.90 -11.58 -14.58
CA LEU A 417 10.45 -11.54 -14.81
C LEU A 417 10.10 -11.08 -16.21
N LEU A 418 10.61 -9.93 -16.63
CA LEU A 418 10.28 -9.35 -17.94
C LEU A 418 11.13 -9.92 -19.07
N LYS A 419 12.15 -10.73 -18.75
CA LYS A 419 13.09 -11.31 -19.74
C LYS A 419 13.65 -10.23 -20.67
N PHE A 420 14.02 -9.09 -20.08
CA PHE A 420 14.55 -7.96 -20.83
C PHE A 420 15.77 -8.37 -21.67
N ASN A 421 15.73 -8.08 -22.98
CA ASN A 421 16.78 -8.41 -23.94
C ASN A 421 17.26 -9.89 -23.87
N TYR A 422 16.32 -10.84 -23.81
CA TYR A 422 16.64 -12.26 -23.77
C TYR A 422 17.43 -12.68 -25.02
N PRO A 423 18.57 -13.38 -24.89
CA PRO A 423 19.40 -13.75 -26.02
C PRO A 423 18.67 -14.73 -26.94
N PHE A 424 18.94 -14.63 -28.24
CA PHE A 424 18.47 -15.62 -29.22
C PHE A 424 19.31 -16.89 -29.13
N GLY A 425 18.67 -18.07 -29.07
CA GLY A 425 19.32 -19.36 -29.33
C GLY A 425 19.67 -20.26 -28.13
N GLU A 426 18.99 -20.11 -27.00
CA GLU A 426 18.95 -21.16 -25.95
C GLU A 426 17.86 -22.21 -26.22
#